data_AF-A0A1B2LQY4-F1
#
_entry.id   AF-A0A1B2LQY4-F1
#
_cell.length_a   1.000
_cell.length_b   1.000
_cell.length_c   1.000
_cell.angle_alpha   90.00
_cell.angle_beta   90.00
_cell.angle_gamma   90.00
#
_symmetry.space_group_name_H-M   'P 1'
#
loop_
_entity.id
_entity.type
_entity.pdbx_description
1 polymer ?
#
loop_
_entity_poly.entity_id
_entity_poly.type
_entity_poly.pdbx_seq_one_letter_code
_entity_poly.pdbx_strand_id
1 'polypeptide(L)'
;MYLYQCEELSDRALPFLLFNLLIRGMNATVIHGDALTREAKQMYFIQNDKDDLLNFSSFNIMPHSETVEKEFNIHKWLEPVIEHIESPLSVADRYLNELEIEDEETSQLKLF
;
A
#
# COMPACT_ATOMS: atom_id res chain seq x y z
N MET A 1 1.42 8.21 11.33
CA MET A 1 0.85 7.50 10.15
C MET A 1 0.22 6.19 10.60
N TYR A 2 -0.96 5.84 10.10
CA TYR A 2 -1.59 4.53 10.32
C TYR A 2 -1.71 3.80 8.98
N LEU A 3 -1.37 2.51 8.97
CA LEU A 3 -1.60 1.63 7.84
C LEU A 3 -2.80 0.73 8.17
N TYR A 4 -3.82 0.78 7.33
CA TYR A 4 -5.02 -0.04 7.52
C TYR A 4 -4.95 -1.30 6.66
N GLN A 5 -5.39 -2.43 7.20
CA GLN A 5 -5.61 -3.64 6.42
C GLN A 5 -7.12 -3.87 6.29
N CYS A 6 -7.58 -4.04 5.07
CA CYS A 6 -8.98 -4.30 4.75
C CYS A 6 -9.09 -5.59 3.93
N GLU A 7 -10.10 -6.38 4.22
CA GLU A 7 -10.43 -7.59 3.44
C GLU A 7 -11.89 -7.47 2.99
N GLU A 8 -12.15 -7.68 1.71
CA GLU A 8 -13.49 -7.59 1.13
C GLU A 8 -13.74 -8.78 0.21
N LEU A 9 -14.89 -9.42 0.36
CA LEU A 9 -15.29 -10.61 -0.41
C LEU A 9 -16.11 -10.25 -1.65
N SER A 10 -16.89 -9.16 -1.58
CA SER A 10 -17.86 -8.82 -2.60
C SER A 10 -17.26 -7.95 -3.72
N ASP A 11 -17.34 -8.46 -4.95
CA ASP A 11 -17.04 -7.71 -6.18
C ASP A 11 -17.78 -6.38 -6.29
N ARG A 12 -18.97 -6.28 -5.69
CA ARG A 12 -19.81 -5.08 -5.74
C ARG A 12 -19.40 -4.04 -4.70
N ALA A 13 -18.88 -4.45 -3.55
CA ALA A 13 -18.51 -3.54 -2.47
C ALA A 13 -17.07 -3.00 -2.64
N LEU A 14 -16.18 -3.80 -3.23
CA LEU A 14 -14.77 -3.46 -3.42
C LEU A 14 -14.55 -2.09 -4.07
N PRO A 15 -15.21 -1.71 -5.19
CA PRO A 15 -14.98 -0.40 -5.81
C PRO A 15 -15.33 0.76 -4.87
N PHE A 16 -16.37 0.61 -4.05
CA PHE A 16 -16.76 1.64 -3.08
C PHE A 16 -15.76 1.74 -1.95
N LEU A 17 -15.23 0.61 -1.46
CA LEU A 17 -14.17 0.59 -0.45
C LEU A 17 -12.92 1.31 -0.97
N LEU A 18 -12.42 0.90 -2.14
CA LEU A 18 -11.23 1.49 -2.77
C LEU A 18 -11.41 2.99 -3.01
N PHE A 19 -12.52 3.40 -3.62
CA PHE A 19 -12.82 4.81 -3.85
C PHE A 19 -12.81 5.61 -2.54
N ASN A 20 -13.43 5.07 -1.48
CA ASN A 20 -13.49 5.74 -0.19
C ASN A 20 -12.10 5.91 0.46
N LEU A 21 -11.23 4.91 0.36
CA LEU A 21 -9.86 4.98 0.89
C LEU A 21 -9.02 6.02 0.12
N LEU A 22 -9.14 6.02 -1.22
CA LEU A 22 -8.41 6.94 -2.10
C LEU A 22 -8.77 8.41 -1.85
N ILE A 23 -10.06 8.74 -1.79
CA ILE A 23 -10.50 10.14 -1.63
C ILE A 23 -10.21 10.73 -0.25
N ARG A 24 -9.95 9.87 0.75
CA ARG A 24 -9.65 10.28 2.14
C ARG A 24 -8.16 10.41 2.43
N GLY A 25 -7.29 10.18 1.44
CA GLY A 25 -5.85 10.22 1.65
C GLY A 25 -5.35 9.13 2.61
N MET A 26 -6.01 7.98 2.65
CA MET A 26 -5.67 6.89 3.57
C MET A 26 -4.53 6.02 3.02
N ASN A 27 -3.73 5.44 3.92
CA ASN A 27 -2.77 4.39 3.60
C ASN A 27 -3.37 3.03 3.95
N ALA A 28 -3.52 2.12 2.98
CA ALA A 28 -4.14 0.83 3.23
C ALA A 28 -3.67 -0.29 2.31
N THR A 29 -3.67 -1.52 2.82
CA THR A 29 -3.62 -2.76 2.06
C THR A 29 -5.03 -3.35 1.96
N VAL A 30 -5.49 -3.64 0.75
CA VAL A 30 -6.83 -4.18 0.52
C VAL A 30 -6.73 -5.53 -0.17
N ILE A 31 -7.20 -6.57 0.50
CA ILE A 31 -7.26 -7.94 -0.02
C ILE A 31 -8.68 -8.18 -0.53
N HIS A 32 -8.81 -8.44 -1.83
CA HIS A 32 -10.08 -8.86 -2.41
C HIS A 32 -10.14 -10.39 -2.40
N GLY A 33 -10.95 -10.97 -1.53
CA GLY A 33 -10.96 -12.42 -1.31
C GLY A 33 -11.73 -12.87 -0.08
N ASP A 34 -11.62 -14.16 0.20
CA ASP A 34 -12.22 -14.79 1.38
C ASP A 34 -11.19 -14.89 2.51
N ALA A 35 -11.49 -14.17 3.60
CA ALA A 35 -10.66 -14.10 4.81
C ALA A 35 -10.50 -15.46 5.52
N LEU A 36 -11.49 -16.35 5.40
CA LEU A 36 -11.51 -17.65 6.08
C LEU A 36 -10.70 -18.69 5.31
N THR A 37 -10.90 -18.77 4.00
CA THR A 37 -10.19 -19.74 3.14
C THR A 37 -8.82 -19.23 2.68
N ARG A 38 -8.56 -17.93 2.86
CA ARG A 38 -7.36 -17.23 2.38
C ARG A 38 -7.16 -17.35 0.87
N GLU A 39 -8.27 -17.41 0.13
CA GLU A 39 -8.28 -17.31 -1.33
C GLU A 39 -8.44 -15.84 -1.72
N ALA A 40 -7.49 -15.30 -2.48
CA ALA A 40 -7.52 -13.91 -2.94
C ALA A 40 -7.71 -13.84 -4.46
N LYS A 41 -8.52 -12.91 -4.93
CA LYS A 41 -8.60 -12.55 -6.35
C LYS A 41 -7.46 -11.62 -6.72
N GLN A 42 -7.35 -10.52 -5.98
CA GLN A 42 -6.33 -9.51 -6.19
C GLN A 42 -6.05 -8.78 -4.88
N MET A 43 -4.88 -8.15 -4.82
CA MET A 43 -4.49 -7.29 -3.73
C MET A 43 -4.12 -5.90 -4.23
N TYR A 44 -4.55 -4.89 -3.47
CA TYR A 44 -4.34 -3.48 -3.78
C TYR A 44 -3.56 -2.81 -2.67
N PHE A 45 -2.73 -1.86 -3.06
CA PHE A 45 -1.99 -1.01 -2.15
C PHE A 45 -2.35 0.43 -2.39
N ILE A 46 -2.79 1.09 -1.33
CA ILE A 46 -3.25 2.47 -1.34
C ILE A 46 -2.24 3.28 -0.53
N GLN A 47 -1.66 4.27 -1.19
CA GLN A 47 -0.53 5.02 -0.66
C GLN A 47 -0.78 6.51 -0.80
N ASN A 48 -0.75 7.25 0.31
CA ASN A 48 -0.69 8.69 0.32
C ASN A 48 0.78 9.13 0.27
N ASP A 49 1.27 9.42 -0.93
CA ASP A 49 2.68 9.73 -1.19
C ASP A 49 3.22 10.87 -0.32
N LYS A 50 2.38 11.87 -0.04
CA LYS A 50 2.75 13.06 0.73
C LYS A 50 2.36 12.99 2.21
N ASP A 51 1.71 11.90 2.65
CA ASP A 51 1.09 11.76 3.98
C ASP A 51 0.27 13.01 4.38
N ASP A 52 -0.41 13.62 3.40
CA ASP A 52 -1.21 14.83 3.58
C ASP A 52 -2.69 14.44 3.66
N LEU A 53 -3.33 14.74 4.79
CA LEU A 53 -4.73 14.43 5.06
C LEU A 53 -5.71 15.04 4.05
N LEU A 54 -5.31 16.07 3.32
CA LEU A 54 -6.17 16.75 2.33
C LEU A 54 -5.97 16.23 0.91
N ASN A 55 -4.93 15.43 0.66
CA ASN A 55 -4.65 14.88 -0.67
C ASN A 55 -5.26 13.50 -0.86
N PHE A 56 -5.42 13.13 -2.14
CA PHE A 56 -5.82 11.79 -2.52
C PHE A 56 -4.66 10.82 -2.44
N SER A 57 -4.98 9.55 -2.19
CA SER A 57 -4.00 8.47 -2.25
C SER A 57 -3.86 7.93 -3.67
N SER A 58 -2.67 7.42 -3.98
CA SER A 58 -2.33 6.64 -5.16
C SER A 58 -2.87 5.21 -5.06
N PHE A 59 -3.19 4.62 -6.22
CA PHE A 59 -3.73 3.27 -6.35
C PHE A 59 -2.70 2.37 -7.04
N ASN A 60 -2.28 1.32 -6.34
CA ASN A 60 -1.26 0.36 -6.78
C ASN A 60 -1.78 -1.07 -6.68
N ILE A 61 -1.23 -1.99 -7.47
CA ILE A 61 -1.66 -3.39 -7.53
C ILE A 61 -0.50 -4.29 -7.17
N MET A 62 -0.65 -5.04 -6.09
CA MET A 62 0.40 -5.92 -5.63
C MET A 62 0.60 -7.10 -6.61
N PRO A 63 1.86 -7.45 -6.93
CA PRO A 63 2.16 -8.60 -7.77
C PRO A 63 1.85 -9.91 -7.02
N HIS A 64 1.49 -10.96 -7.75
CA HIS A 64 1.36 -12.33 -7.20
C HIS A 64 2.75 -12.95 -7.02
N SER A 65 3.53 -12.39 -6.11
CA SER A 65 4.85 -12.86 -5.73
C SER A 65 4.79 -13.66 -4.44
N GLU A 66 5.73 -14.59 -4.25
CA GLU A 66 5.83 -15.42 -3.04
C GLU A 66 5.95 -14.56 -1.76
N THR A 67 6.59 -13.39 -1.86
CA THR A 67 6.71 -12.44 -0.75
C THR A 67 5.34 -11.93 -0.30
N VAL A 68 4.48 -11.54 -1.26
CA VAL A 68 3.12 -11.04 -0.98
C VAL A 68 2.25 -12.18 -0.43
N GLU A 69 2.35 -13.38 -1.01
CA GLU A 69 1.61 -14.54 -0.53
C GLU A 69 1.92 -14.87 0.93
N LYS A 70 3.21 -14.82 1.30
CA LYS A 70 3.65 -15.11 2.66
C LYS A 70 3.24 -14.02 3.65
N GLU A 71 3.41 -12.74 3.27
CA GLU A 71 3.11 -11.61 4.15
C GLU A 71 1.61 -11.52 4.47
N PHE A 72 0.76 -11.70 3.46
CA PHE A 72 -0.70 -11.61 3.62
C PHE A 72 -1.38 -12.96 3.85
N ASN A 73 -0.59 -14.02 4.03
CA ASN A 73 -1.03 -15.39 4.27
C ASN A 73 -2.09 -15.84 3.25
N ILE A 74 -1.78 -15.69 1.95
CA ILE A 74 -2.65 -16.08 0.84
C ILE A 74 -2.31 -17.52 0.44
N HIS A 75 -3.32 -18.37 0.36
CA HIS A 75 -3.15 -19.77 -0.01
C HIS A 75 -3.35 -20.03 -1.50
N LYS A 76 -4.13 -19.17 -2.17
CA LYS A 76 -4.47 -19.36 -3.58
C LYS A 76 -4.97 -18.07 -4.23
N TRP A 77 -4.52 -17.84 -5.46
CA TRP A 77 -5.05 -16.80 -6.33
C TRP A 77 -6.19 -17.32 -7.21
N LEU A 78 -7.28 -16.56 -7.29
CA LEU A 78 -8.47 -16.90 -8.07
C LEU A 78 -8.45 -16.28 -9.48
N GLU A 79 -7.73 -15.18 -9.66
CA GLU A 79 -7.67 -14.40 -10.89
C GLU A 79 -6.21 -14.21 -11.34
N PRO A 80 -5.95 -13.96 -12.63
CA PRO A 80 -4.60 -13.67 -13.10
C PRO A 80 -4.13 -12.28 -12.64
N VAL A 81 -2.81 -12.10 -12.58
CA VAL A 81 -2.18 -10.81 -12.26
C VAL A 81 -2.69 -9.72 -13.21
N ILE A 82 -3.06 -8.57 -12.64
CA ILE A 82 -3.39 -7.36 -13.39
C ILE A 82 -2.12 -6.52 -13.55
N GLU A 83 -1.69 -6.26 -14.78
CA GLU A 83 -0.63 -5.30 -15.06
C GLU A 83 -1.17 -3.87 -14.89
N HIS A 84 -0.56 -3.10 -13.98
CA HIS A 84 -0.94 -1.72 -13.68
C HIS A 84 0.29 -0.83 -13.51
N ILE A 85 0.17 0.43 -13.93
CA ILE A 85 1.23 1.43 -13.79
C ILE A 85 1.14 2.01 -12.39
N GLU A 86 2.09 1.64 -11.53
CA GLU A 86 2.15 2.10 -10.15
C GLU A 86 2.69 3.53 -10.01
N SER A 87 2.44 4.13 -8.85
CA SER A 87 3.02 5.41 -8.49
C SER A 87 4.56 5.34 -8.50
N PRO A 88 5.26 6.33 -9.06
CA PRO A 88 6.71 6.31 -9.17
C PRO A 88 7.43 6.51 -7.83
N LEU A 89 6.72 7.00 -6.81
CA LEU A 89 7.27 7.26 -5.48
C LEU A 89 7.21 5.98 -4.64
N SER A 90 8.37 5.40 -4.36
CA SER A 90 8.49 4.38 -3.33
C SER A 90 8.41 5.02 -1.95
N VAL A 91 7.56 4.48 -1.07
CA VAL A 91 7.51 4.87 0.35
C VAL A 91 8.89 4.76 1.00
N ALA A 92 9.68 3.75 0.61
CA ALA A 92 11.02 3.55 1.14
C ALA A 92 11.96 4.71 0.78
N ASP A 93 11.88 5.21 -0.46
CA ASP A 93 12.74 6.31 -0.91
C ASP A 93 12.47 7.58 -0.11
N ARG A 94 11.23 7.82 0.31
CA ARG A 94 10.89 8.95 1.18
C ARG A 94 11.63 8.87 2.53
N TYR A 95 11.55 7.72 3.20
CA TYR A 95 12.19 7.56 4.51
C TYR A 95 13.71 7.52 4.42
N LEU A 96 14.26 6.93 3.35
CA LEU A 96 15.71 6.95 3.11
C LEU A 96 16.21 8.38 2.92
N ASN A 97 15.50 9.19 2.13
CA ASN A 97 15.84 10.60 1.97
C ASN A 97 15.72 11.39 3.29
N GLU A 98 14.68 11.15 4.09
CA GLU A 98 14.51 11.80 5.40
C GLU A 98 15.66 11.43 6.37
N LEU A 99 16.08 10.15 6.40
CA LEU A 99 17.21 9.68 7.22
C LEU A 99 18.56 10.26 6.76
N GLU A 100 18.78 10.34 5.44
CA GLU A 100 20.00 10.95 4.89
C GLU A 100 20.10 12.44 5.26
N ILE A 101 18.97 13.17 5.27
CA ILE A 101 18.91 14.57 5.69
C ILE A 101 19.22 14.72 7.19
N GLU A 102 18.68 13.86 8.05
CA GLU A 102 18.98 13.88 9.50
C GLU A 102 20.46 13.57 9.80
N ASP A 103 21.07 12.64 9.06
CA ASP A 103 22.50 12.31 9.21
C ASP A 103 23.41 13.48 8.78
N GLU A 104 23.02 14.24 7.74
CA GLU A 104 23.76 15.44 7.33
C GLU A 104 23.65 16.58 8.36
N GLU A 105 22.45 16.87 8.87
CA GLU A 105 22.25 17.93 9.88
C GLU A 105 22.95 17.60 11.21
N THR A 106 22.86 16.35 11.67
CA THR A 106 23.56 15.92 12.90
C THR A 106 25.08 15.93 12.73
N SER A 107 25.59 15.68 11.53
CA SER A 107 27.02 15.80 11.23
C SER A 107 27.48 17.26 11.25
N GLN A 108 26.69 18.18 10.69
CA GLN A 108 26.98 19.63 10.72
C GLN A 108 26.95 20.19 12.16
N LEU A 109 26.06 19.72 13.02
CA LEU A 109 25.97 20.14 14.42
C LEU A 109 27.13 19.63 15.30
N LYS A 110 27.76 18.50 14.94
CA LYS A 110 28.96 17.96 15.63
C LYS A 110 30.26 18.67 15.25
N LEU A 111 30.23 19.51 14.21
CA LEU A 111 31.36 20.31 13.73
C LEU A 111 31.47 21.69 14.41
N PHE A 112 30.51 22.03 15.29
CA PHE A 112 30.53 23.20 16.18
C PHE A 112 30.74 22.76 17.64
#